data_AF-G0UTR6-F1
#
_entry.id   AF-G0UTR6-F1
#
_cell.length_a   1.000
_cell.length_b   1.000
_cell.length_c   1.000
_cell.angle_alpha   90.00
_cell.angle_beta   90.00
_cell.angle_gamma   90.00
#
_symmetry.space_group_name_H-M   'P 1'
#
loop_
_entity.id
_entity.type
_entity.pdbx_description
1 polymer ?
#
loop_
_entity_poly.entity_id
_entity_poly.type
_entity_poly.pdbx_seq_one_letter_code
_entity_poly.pdbx_strand_id
1 'polypeptide(L)'
;MLRNSSLRHASLRYRRPYWMMFLKGVDNWKIYTVIQQPDHQRTEMLYQAWLGGLDRPYTRPKCMANQPLWLSKKRHLLRKERLDGPETPLEKYVLEWHKKFHSFQGTERPTPDDLHTALDLVERPLDLSYALQLLGQCRNLNNIRFAKETFLVFLEACLRVGRKDCAVYGLEHAEALGFWHIDEDHQRYLRGEQSWYKLSPLDNLFYPLEENVALNQGRRALSPERAAASSAGDEASSSSSAVQSEEGTNALGAEAEVSVDDEIARLEEELAALEKEGGTGTGSG
;
A
#
# COMPACT_ATOMS: atom_id res chain seq x y z
N MET A 1 -56.70 31.17 -20.42
CA MET A 1 -56.74 29.83 -19.78
C MET A 1 -55.37 29.17 -19.91
N LEU A 2 -54.49 29.39 -18.93
CA LEU A 2 -53.18 28.73 -18.89
C LEU A 2 -53.38 27.28 -18.43
N ARG A 3 -53.40 26.33 -19.38
CA ARG A 3 -53.28 24.91 -19.07
C ARG A 3 -51.85 24.63 -18.61
N ASN A 4 -51.58 24.90 -17.34
CA ASN A 4 -50.44 24.31 -16.65
C ASN A 4 -50.71 22.81 -16.51
N SER A 5 -50.36 22.03 -17.53
CA SER A 5 -50.12 20.60 -17.36
C SER A 5 -48.94 20.46 -16.40
N SER A 6 -49.24 20.38 -15.11
CA SER A 6 -48.27 19.96 -14.11
C SER A 6 -47.62 18.69 -14.64
N LEU A 7 -46.31 18.77 -14.92
CA LEU A 7 -45.45 17.60 -15.06
C LEU A 7 -45.55 16.85 -13.75
N ARG A 8 -46.55 15.99 -13.62
CA ARG A 8 -46.67 15.03 -12.52
C ARG A 8 -45.41 14.19 -12.63
N HIS A 9 -44.45 14.47 -11.78
CA HIS A 9 -43.24 13.69 -11.67
C HIS A 9 -43.71 12.24 -11.53
N ALA A 10 -43.31 11.38 -12.47
CA ALA A 10 -43.77 10.00 -12.58
C ALA A 10 -43.26 9.19 -11.39
N SER A 11 -43.86 9.41 -10.23
CA SER A 11 -43.47 8.85 -8.94
C SER A 11 -44.23 7.56 -8.68
N LEU A 12 -43.50 6.57 -8.21
CA LEU A 12 -44.06 5.27 -7.83
C LEU A 12 -44.68 5.28 -6.42
N ARG A 13 -44.79 6.43 -5.74
CA ARG A 13 -45.27 6.54 -4.35
C ARG A 13 -46.56 5.78 -4.05
N TYR A 14 -47.52 5.79 -4.98
CA TYR A 14 -48.81 5.13 -4.83
C TYR A 14 -48.92 3.78 -5.56
N ARG A 15 -47.84 3.33 -6.20
CA ARG A 15 -47.78 2.06 -6.96
C ARG A 15 -47.02 0.96 -6.22
N ARG A 16 -46.24 1.32 -5.20
CA ARG A 16 -45.46 0.39 -4.37
C ARG A 16 -45.52 0.82 -2.90
N PRO A 17 -45.28 -0.11 -1.95
CA PRO A 17 -45.22 0.21 -0.52
C PRO A 17 -44.28 1.38 -0.19
N TYR A 18 -44.61 2.12 0.87
CA TYR A 18 -43.91 3.35 1.23
C TYR A 18 -42.42 3.15 1.55
N TRP A 19 -42.05 2.02 2.16
CA TRP A 19 -40.65 1.69 2.47
C TRP A 19 -39.77 1.53 1.22
N MET A 20 -40.36 1.45 0.03
CA MET A 20 -39.65 1.41 -1.26
C MET A 20 -39.43 2.81 -1.84
N MET A 21 -39.63 3.88 -1.07
CA MET A 21 -39.34 5.24 -1.53
C MET A 21 -37.86 5.37 -1.90
N PHE A 22 -37.57 6.06 -3.02
CA PHE A 22 -36.22 6.19 -3.61
C PHE A 22 -35.47 4.88 -3.93
N LEU A 23 -36.11 3.70 -3.77
CA LEU A 23 -35.51 2.42 -4.11
C LEU A 23 -35.21 2.33 -5.61
N LYS A 24 -33.93 2.06 -5.91
CA LYS A 24 -33.30 1.88 -7.22
C LYS A 24 -32.30 0.72 -7.15
N GLY A 25 -31.87 0.19 -8.29
CA GLY A 25 -30.82 -0.85 -8.35
C GLY A 25 -31.21 -2.22 -7.81
N VAL A 26 -32.52 -2.47 -7.63
CA VAL A 26 -33.05 -3.81 -7.32
C VAL A 26 -33.36 -4.54 -8.63
N ASP A 27 -33.24 -5.86 -8.59
CA ASP A 27 -33.59 -6.77 -9.68
C ASP A 27 -35.02 -6.57 -10.19
N ASN A 28 -36.01 -6.82 -9.34
CA ASN A 28 -37.42 -6.61 -9.64
C ASN A 28 -38.19 -6.28 -8.37
N TRP A 29 -38.58 -5.01 -8.23
CA TRP A 29 -39.25 -4.52 -7.03
C TRP A 29 -40.62 -5.18 -6.77
N LYS A 30 -41.26 -5.77 -7.79
CA LYS A 30 -42.57 -6.43 -7.64
C LYS A 30 -42.51 -7.71 -6.81
N ILE A 31 -41.35 -8.37 -6.76
CA ILE A 31 -41.15 -9.58 -5.93
C ILE A 31 -41.52 -9.25 -4.47
N TYR A 32 -41.03 -8.12 -3.98
CA TYR A 32 -41.12 -7.74 -2.57
C TYR A 32 -42.51 -7.27 -2.12
N THR A 33 -43.46 -7.09 -3.05
CA THR A 33 -44.85 -6.75 -2.70
C THR A 33 -45.72 -7.99 -2.43
N VAL A 34 -45.28 -9.18 -2.85
CA VAL A 34 -46.04 -10.44 -2.75
C VAL A 34 -45.33 -11.53 -1.93
N ILE A 35 -44.18 -11.23 -1.31
CA ILE A 35 -43.39 -12.19 -0.50
C ILE A 35 -44.20 -12.86 0.60
N GLN A 36 -45.25 -12.21 1.13
CA GLN A 36 -46.05 -12.77 2.22
C GLN A 36 -47.03 -13.86 1.78
N GLN A 37 -47.20 -14.09 0.48
CA GLN A 37 -47.93 -15.25 -0.01
C GLN A 37 -47.12 -16.52 0.27
N PRO A 38 -47.74 -17.62 0.73
CA PRO A 38 -47.01 -18.80 1.22
C PRO A 38 -46.08 -19.41 0.18
N ASP A 39 -46.48 -19.41 -1.10
CA ASP A 39 -45.64 -19.91 -2.20
C ASP A 39 -44.37 -19.08 -2.36
N HIS A 40 -44.51 -17.74 -2.39
CA HIS A 40 -43.38 -16.82 -2.52
C HIS A 40 -42.53 -16.75 -1.25
N GLN A 41 -43.14 -16.91 -0.08
CA GLN A 41 -42.43 -17.00 1.19
C GLN A 41 -41.52 -18.24 1.22
N ARG A 42 -42.04 -19.39 0.77
CA ARG A 42 -41.25 -20.62 0.59
C ARG A 42 -40.12 -20.41 -0.41
N THR A 43 -40.39 -19.79 -1.56
CA THR A 43 -39.34 -19.47 -2.55
C THR A 43 -38.25 -18.57 -1.97
N GLU A 44 -38.61 -17.58 -1.15
CA GLU A 44 -37.65 -16.69 -0.53
C GLU A 44 -36.74 -17.44 0.45
N MET A 45 -37.32 -18.30 1.30
CA MET A 45 -36.55 -19.13 2.23
C MET A 45 -35.60 -20.09 1.51
N LEU A 46 -36.06 -20.73 0.43
CA LEU A 46 -35.23 -21.60 -0.41
C LEU A 46 -34.10 -20.81 -1.10
N TYR A 47 -34.38 -19.58 -1.54
CA TYR A 47 -33.36 -18.72 -2.13
C TYR A 47 -32.29 -18.31 -1.10
N GLN A 48 -32.67 -18.05 0.15
CA GLN A 48 -31.70 -17.75 1.22
C GLN A 48 -30.81 -18.96 1.55
N ALA A 49 -31.37 -20.17 1.49
CA ALA A 49 -30.58 -21.41 1.61
C ALA A 49 -29.64 -21.62 0.42
N TRP A 50 -30.11 -21.36 -0.80
CA TRP A 50 -29.29 -21.45 -2.02
C TRP A 50 -28.09 -20.48 -2.00
N LEU A 51 -28.28 -19.27 -1.50
CA LEU A 51 -27.19 -18.29 -1.34
C LEU A 51 -26.21 -18.65 -0.21
N GLY A 52 -26.52 -19.63 0.63
CA GLY A 52 -25.68 -20.05 1.75
C GLY A 52 -25.47 -18.99 2.84
N GLY A 53 -24.58 -19.32 3.78
CA GLY A 53 -24.23 -18.46 4.92
C GLY A 53 -25.24 -18.43 6.05
N LEU A 54 -26.24 -19.32 6.04
CA LEU A 54 -27.29 -19.44 7.06
C LEU A 54 -27.44 -20.91 7.47
N ASP A 55 -27.52 -21.13 8.76
CA ASP A 55 -27.68 -22.41 9.45
C ASP A 55 -29.14 -22.76 9.72
N ARG A 56 -30.02 -21.75 9.75
CA ARG A 56 -31.46 -21.87 9.99
C ARG A 56 -32.27 -21.29 8.83
N PRO A 57 -33.50 -21.79 8.59
CA PRO A 57 -34.40 -21.19 7.63
C PRO A 57 -34.66 -19.72 7.97
N TYR A 58 -34.52 -18.85 6.97
CA TYR A 58 -34.55 -17.41 7.16
C TYR A 58 -35.40 -16.77 6.07
N THR A 59 -36.17 -15.76 6.45
CA THR A 59 -36.86 -14.88 5.51
C THR A 59 -36.40 -13.45 5.70
N ARG A 60 -36.12 -12.72 4.61
CA ARG A 60 -35.79 -11.29 4.71
C ARG A 60 -36.94 -10.49 5.35
N PRO A 61 -36.66 -9.36 6.02
CA PRO A 61 -37.70 -8.55 6.66
C PRO A 61 -38.71 -8.00 5.65
N LYS A 62 -39.97 -7.91 6.05
CA LYS A 62 -41.10 -7.46 5.19
C LYS A 62 -40.88 -6.09 4.53
N CYS A 63 -40.16 -5.20 5.20
CA CYS A 63 -39.90 -3.84 4.72
C CYS A 63 -38.52 -3.69 4.07
N MET A 64 -37.92 -4.77 3.58
CA MET A 64 -36.60 -4.75 2.93
C MET A 64 -36.62 -5.46 1.59
N ALA A 65 -36.16 -4.76 0.54
CA ALA A 65 -35.95 -5.33 -0.77
C ALA A 65 -34.56 -5.97 -0.87
N ASN A 66 -33.51 -5.23 -0.52
CA ASN A 66 -32.14 -5.76 -0.50
C ASN A 66 -31.89 -6.66 0.71
N GLN A 67 -30.82 -7.46 0.66
CA GLN A 67 -30.37 -8.23 1.82
C GLN A 67 -30.05 -7.30 2.99
N PRO A 68 -30.37 -7.69 4.24
CA PRO A 68 -29.95 -6.93 5.41
C PRO A 68 -28.44 -6.81 5.50
N LEU A 69 -27.98 -5.70 6.06
CA LEU A 69 -26.56 -5.35 6.14
C LEU A 69 -25.71 -6.46 6.77
N TRP A 70 -26.20 -7.07 7.86
CA TRP A 70 -25.50 -8.15 8.55
C TRP A 70 -25.35 -9.40 7.69
N LEU A 71 -26.37 -9.74 6.89
CA LEU A 71 -26.38 -10.93 6.06
C LEU A 71 -25.53 -10.74 4.80
N SER A 72 -25.60 -9.57 4.17
CA SER A 72 -24.71 -9.21 3.07
C SER A 72 -23.26 -9.15 3.52
N LYS A 73 -22.97 -8.59 4.71
CA LYS A 73 -21.63 -8.58 5.30
C LYS A 73 -21.12 -10.01 5.56
N LYS A 74 -21.94 -10.87 6.17
CA LYS A 74 -21.60 -12.28 6.42
C LYS A 74 -21.28 -13.02 5.12
N ARG A 75 -22.11 -12.87 4.09
CA ARG A 75 -21.89 -13.51 2.78
C ARG A 75 -20.66 -12.96 2.05
N HIS A 76 -20.37 -11.67 2.20
CA HIS A 76 -19.15 -11.09 1.64
C HIS A 76 -17.90 -11.69 2.29
N LEU A 77 -17.90 -11.89 3.62
CA LEU A 77 -16.79 -12.50 4.34
C LEU A 77 -16.63 -14.00 4.06
N LEU A 78 -17.74 -14.73 3.89
CA LEU A 78 -17.72 -16.15 3.55
C LEU A 78 -17.41 -16.42 2.07
N ARG A 79 -17.39 -15.38 1.24
CA ARG A 79 -17.09 -15.52 -0.17
C ARG A 79 -15.61 -15.88 -0.30
N LYS A 80 -15.33 -17.09 -0.78
CA LYS A 80 -13.99 -17.51 -1.14
C LYS A 80 -13.39 -16.52 -2.13
N GLU A 81 -12.13 -16.13 -1.92
CA GLU A 81 -11.41 -15.30 -2.86
C GLU A 81 -11.30 -15.99 -4.22
N ARG A 82 -11.15 -15.20 -5.30
CA ARG A 82 -11.07 -15.75 -6.66
C ARG A 82 -9.69 -16.36 -6.95
N LEU A 83 -8.67 -15.88 -6.26
CA LEU A 83 -7.31 -16.41 -6.32
C LEU A 83 -7.14 -17.40 -5.16
N ASP A 84 -7.05 -18.68 -5.50
CA ASP A 84 -6.87 -19.77 -4.54
C ASP A 84 -5.40 -20.22 -4.54
N GLY A 85 -4.75 -20.24 -3.37
CA GLY A 85 -3.39 -20.75 -3.21
C GLY A 85 -2.31 -19.82 -3.78
N PRO A 86 -2.08 -18.64 -3.18
CA PRO A 86 -1.10 -17.67 -3.68
C PRO A 86 0.32 -18.24 -3.65
N GLU A 87 1.00 -18.24 -4.79
CA GLU A 87 2.38 -18.71 -4.92
C GLU A 87 3.36 -17.61 -4.50
N THR A 88 3.17 -16.40 -5.04
CA THR A 88 4.10 -15.29 -4.86
C THR A 88 3.77 -14.46 -3.61
N PRO A 89 4.77 -13.78 -3.01
CA PRO A 89 4.51 -12.81 -1.94
C PRO A 89 3.54 -11.71 -2.36
N LEU A 90 3.61 -11.26 -3.63
CA LEU A 90 2.68 -10.27 -4.15
C LEU A 90 1.24 -10.80 -4.15
N GLU A 91 1.01 -12.03 -4.60
CA GLU A 91 -0.33 -12.61 -4.62
C GLU A 91 -0.93 -12.69 -3.20
N LYS A 92 -0.12 -13.00 -2.19
CA LYS A 92 -0.54 -12.93 -0.77
C LYS A 92 -0.92 -11.50 -0.38
N TYR A 93 -0.10 -10.53 -0.77
CA TYR A 93 -0.38 -9.10 -0.52
C TYR A 93 -1.65 -8.62 -1.22
N VAL A 94 -1.96 -9.12 -2.42
CA VAL A 94 -3.21 -8.82 -3.13
C VAL A 94 -4.42 -9.34 -2.33
N LEU A 95 -4.33 -10.52 -1.73
CA LEU A 95 -5.41 -11.02 -0.86
C LEU A 95 -5.59 -10.15 0.39
N GLU A 96 -4.49 -9.71 1.01
CA GLU A 96 -4.52 -8.78 2.14
C GLU A 96 -5.11 -7.42 1.74
N TRP A 97 -4.75 -6.91 0.56
CA TRP A 97 -5.31 -5.70 -0.01
C TRP A 97 -6.83 -5.80 -0.17
N HIS A 98 -7.33 -6.94 -0.69
CA HIS A 98 -8.76 -7.18 -0.82
C HIS A 98 -9.48 -7.27 0.54
N LYS A 99 -8.85 -7.85 1.56
CA LYS A 99 -9.42 -7.92 2.91
C LYS A 99 -9.47 -6.55 3.59
N LYS A 100 -8.44 -5.72 3.40
CA LYS A 100 -8.32 -4.38 4.00
C LYS A 100 -9.19 -3.36 3.27
N PHE A 101 -8.95 -3.17 1.97
CA PHE A 101 -9.51 -2.06 1.19
C PHE A 101 -10.77 -2.41 0.39
N HIS A 102 -11.02 -3.70 0.10
CA HIS A 102 -12.25 -4.16 -0.57
C HIS A 102 -13.21 -4.86 0.40
N SER A 103 -13.20 -4.45 1.67
CA SER A 103 -14.13 -4.96 2.67
C SER A 103 -15.56 -4.44 2.46
N PHE A 104 -16.55 -5.19 2.93
CA PHE A 104 -17.96 -4.82 2.77
C PHE A 104 -18.29 -3.54 3.53
N GLN A 105 -18.62 -2.47 2.80
CA GLN A 105 -18.79 -1.11 3.33
C GLN A 105 -17.52 -0.57 4.02
N GLY A 106 -16.34 -0.97 3.51
CA GLY A 106 -15.06 -0.45 3.96
C GLY A 106 -14.97 1.07 3.74
N THR A 107 -14.43 1.77 4.74
CA THR A 107 -14.22 3.22 4.71
C THR A 107 -12.76 3.59 4.49
N GLU A 108 -11.85 2.67 4.78
CA GLU A 108 -10.42 2.89 4.66
C GLU A 108 -10.01 2.96 3.20
N ARG A 109 -9.21 3.99 2.87
CA ARG A 109 -8.64 4.18 1.54
C ARG A 109 -7.18 3.71 1.55
N PRO A 110 -6.68 3.11 0.46
CA PRO A 110 -5.26 2.79 0.35
C PRO A 110 -4.37 4.02 0.48
N THR A 111 -3.13 3.80 0.90
CA THR A 111 -2.08 4.82 0.90
C THR A 111 -1.14 4.62 -0.30
N PRO A 112 -0.39 5.66 -0.72
CA PRO A 112 0.67 5.49 -1.72
C PRO A 112 1.74 4.49 -1.25
N ASP A 113 2.01 4.40 0.05
CA ASP A 113 3.02 3.50 0.61
C ASP A 113 2.58 2.02 0.53
N ASP A 114 1.29 1.74 0.71
CA ASP A 114 0.72 0.41 0.44
C ASP A 114 0.91 0.03 -1.05
N LEU A 115 0.81 1.01 -1.96
CA LEU A 115 1.06 0.77 -3.40
C LEU A 115 2.55 0.55 -3.68
N HIS A 116 3.45 1.28 -3.01
CA HIS A 116 4.90 1.05 -3.14
C HIS A 116 5.26 -0.37 -2.67
N THR A 117 4.69 -0.80 -1.55
CA THR A 117 4.85 -2.17 -1.05
C THR A 117 4.43 -3.21 -2.08
N ALA A 118 3.28 -3.00 -2.77
CA ALA A 118 2.87 -3.89 -3.86
C ALA A 118 3.85 -3.88 -5.04
N LEU A 119 4.37 -2.72 -5.44
CA LEU A 119 5.32 -2.61 -6.55
C LEU A 119 6.69 -3.22 -6.20
N ASP A 120 7.09 -3.16 -4.93
CA ASP A 120 8.34 -3.74 -4.46
C ASP A 120 8.34 -5.26 -4.39
N LEU A 121 7.17 -5.90 -4.33
CA LEU A 121 7.04 -7.36 -4.33
C LEU A 121 6.95 -7.96 -5.74
N VAL A 122 7.16 -7.17 -6.79
CA VAL A 122 7.10 -7.63 -8.18
C VAL A 122 8.36 -8.45 -8.53
N GLU A 123 8.17 -9.74 -8.80
CA GLU A 123 9.22 -10.67 -9.22
C GLU A 123 8.99 -11.21 -10.64
N ARG A 124 7.75 -11.64 -10.93
CA ARG A 124 7.36 -12.24 -12.21
C ARG A 124 6.58 -11.26 -13.09
N PRO A 125 6.54 -11.42 -14.42
CA PRO A 125 5.75 -10.53 -15.28
C PRO A 125 4.24 -10.57 -15.00
N LEU A 126 3.72 -11.66 -14.41
CA LEU A 126 2.33 -11.75 -13.94
C LEU A 126 2.08 -10.83 -12.74
N ASP A 127 3.06 -10.73 -11.83
CA ASP A 127 2.99 -9.89 -10.63
C ASP A 127 2.83 -8.41 -11.03
N LEU A 128 3.53 -7.99 -12.09
CA LEU A 128 3.36 -6.64 -12.62
C LEU A 128 1.91 -6.36 -13.03
N SER A 129 1.21 -7.34 -13.61
CA SER A 129 -0.20 -7.15 -13.99
C SER A 129 -1.10 -6.93 -12.78
N TYR A 130 -0.89 -7.67 -11.69
CA TYR A 130 -1.60 -7.44 -10.43
C TYR A 130 -1.28 -6.06 -9.84
N ALA A 131 0.00 -5.70 -9.77
CA ALA A 131 0.42 -4.41 -9.22
C ALA A 131 -0.13 -3.22 -10.02
N LEU A 132 -0.15 -3.30 -11.36
CA LEU A 132 -0.72 -2.24 -12.21
C LEU A 132 -2.24 -2.15 -12.11
N GLN A 133 -2.94 -3.25 -11.85
CA GLN A 133 -4.37 -3.21 -11.54
C GLN A 133 -4.62 -2.49 -10.20
N LEU A 134 -3.79 -2.73 -9.18
CA LEU A 134 -3.86 -2.00 -7.91
C LEU A 134 -3.58 -0.50 -8.11
N LEU A 135 -2.58 -0.15 -8.92
CA LEU A 135 -2.31 1.25 -9.30
C LEU A 135 -3.54 1.90 -9.96
N GLY A 136 -4.17 1.19 -10.91
CA GLY A 136 -5.39 1.65 -11.56
C GLY A 136 -6.56 1.84 -10.59
N GLN A 137 -6.70 0.97 -9.58
CA GLN A 137 -7.68 1.15 -8.52
C GLN A 137 -7.37 2.37 -7.65
N CYS A 138 -6.10 2.59 -7.30
CA CYS A 138 -5.69 3.77 -6.53
C CYS A 138 -6.04 5.07 -7.26
N ARG A 139 -5.80 5.13 -8.58
CA ARG A 139 -6.10 6.31 -9.39
C ARG A 139 -7.61 6.49 -9.65
N ASN A 140 -8.27 5.45 -10.16
CA ASN A 140 -9.62 5.58 -10.72
C ASN A 140 -10.73 5.36 -9.68
N LEU A 141 -10.56 4.35 -8.81
CA LEU A 141 -11.58 3.98 -7.82
C LEU A 141 -11.44 4.82 -6.55
N ASN A 142 -10.21 4.90 -6.03
CA ASN A 142 -9.93 5.55 -4.75
C ASN A 142 -9.54 7.02 -4.89
N ASN A 143 -9.26 7.50 -6.11
CA ASN A 143 -8.84 8.87 -6.42
C ASN A 143 -7.75 9.39 -5.48
N ILE A 144 -6.67 8.62 -5.36
CA ILE A 144 -5.51 8.94 -4.51
C ILE A 144 -4.51 9.73 -5.35
N ARG A 145 -3.95 10.80 -4.76
CA ARG A 145 -2.79 11.48 -5.31
C ARG A 145 -1.55 10.71 -4.90
N PHE A 146 -0.71 10.36 -5.86
CA PHE A 146 0.53 9.62 -5.60
C PHE A 146 1.61 10.48 -4.94
N ALA A 147 2.57 9.82 -4.31
CA ALA A 147 3.75 10.45 -3.74
C ALA A 147 4.78 10.80 -4.83
N LYS A 148 5.78 11.62 -4.49
CA LYS A 148 6.76 12.16 -5.45
C LYS A 148 7.59 11.05 -6.11
N GLU A 149 7.97 10.07 -5.30
CA GLU A 149 8.82 8.92 -5.61
C GLU A 149 8.05 7.75 -6.24
N THR A 150 6.72 7.84 -6.39
CA THR A 150 5.91 6.73 -6.90
C THR A 150 6.31 6.32 -8.32
N PHE A 151 6.76 7.27 -9.15
CA PHE A 151 7.24 6.97 -10.49
C PHE A 151 8.55 6.17 -10.47
N LEU A 152 9.45 6.45 -9.52
CA LEU A 152 10.70 5.71 -9.37
C LEU A 152 10.42 4.24 -9.01
N VAL A 153 9.56 4.00 -8.02
CA VAL A 153 9.20 2.63 -7.61
C VAL A 153 8.52 1.88 -8.76
N PHE A 154 7.63 2.54 -9.50
CA PHE A 154 7.00 1.98 -10.70
C PHE A 154 8.02 1.63 -11.81
N LEU A 155 8.98 2.52 -12.07
CA LEU A 155 10.05 2.29 -13.05
C LEU A 155 10.88 1.06 -12.67
N GLU A 156 11.30 0.97 -11.41
CA GLU A 156 12.08 -0.16 -10.91
C GLU A 156 11.31 -1.48 -11.01
N ALA A 157 10.04 -1.49 -10.63
CA ALA A 157 9.18 -2.67 -10.77
C ALA A 157 9.07 -3.15 -12.21
N CYS A 158 8.95 -2.23 -13.18
CA CYS A 158 8.93 -2.58 -14.61
C CYS A 158 10.27 -3.14 -15.10
N LEU A 159 11.40 -2.59 -14.62
CA LEU A 159 12.73 -3.05 -15.01
C LEU A 159 13.07 -4.42 -14.44
N ARG A 160 12.62 -4.77 -13.22
CA ARG A 160 12.82 -6.10 -12.62
C ARG A 160 12.30 -7.23 -13.49
N VAL A 161 11.17 -7.01 -14.17
CA VAL A 161 10.54 -7.99 -15.07
C VAL A 161 10.90 -7.79 -16.54
N GLY A 162 11.84 -6.89 -16.85
CA GLY A 162 12.28 -6.61 -18.22
C GLY A 162 11.23 -5.94 -19.12
N ARG A 163 10.24 -5.24 -18.55
CA ARG A 163 9.14 -4.57 -19.28
C ARG A 163 9.39 -3.06 -19.40
N LYS A 164 10.41 -2.67 -20.16
CA LYS A 164 10.74 -1.24 -20.42
C LYS A 164 9.64 -0.52 -21.21
N ASP A 165 8.92 -1.24 -22.06
CA ASP A 165 7.76 -0.78 -22.82
C ASP A 165 6.66 -0.16 -21.92
N CYS A 166 6.34 -0.82 -20.81
CA CYS A 166 5.36 -0.30 -19.84
C CYS A 166 5.84 1.02 -19.18
N ALA A 167 7.14 1.13 -18.91
CA ALA A 167 7.71 2.34 -18.32
C ALA A 167 7.69 3.53 -19.29
N VAL A 168 8.00 3.29 -20.57
CA VAL A 168 7.90 4.31 -21.63
C VAL A 168 6.45 4.78 -21.80
N TYR A 169 5.49 3.85 -21.83
CA TYR A 169 4.07 4.20 -21.87
C TYR A 169 3.65 5.05 -20.65
N GLY A 170 4.22 4.75 -19.48
CA GLY A 170 4.02 5.51 -18.26
C GLY A 170 4.48 6.96 -18.34
N LEU A 171 5.55 7.24 -19.11
CA LEU A 171 6.00 8.62 -19.36
C LEU A 171 5.05 9.38 -20.28
N GLU A 172 4.65 8.76 -21.38
CA GLU A 172 3.78 9.40 -22.38
C GLU A 172 2.42 9.77 -21.78
N HIS A 173 1.92 8.96 -20.84
CA HIS A 173 0.60 9.10 -20.23
C HIS A 173 0.64 9.39 -18.72
N ALA A 174 1.68 10.09 -18.26
CA ALA A 174 1.96 10.35 -16.85
C ALA A 174 0.76 10.94 -16.08
N GLU A 175 0.16 12.01 -16.60
CA GLU A 175 -0.96 12.70 -15.94
C GLU A 175 -2.22 11.82 -15.84
N ALA A 176 -2.48 11.02 -16.88
CA ALA A 176 -3.63 10.11 -16.92
C ALA A 176 -3.48 9.01 -15.85
N LEU A 177 -2.30 8.43 -15.73
CA LEU A 177 -1.98 7.43 -14.71
C LEU A 177 -1.91 8.03 -13.30
N GLY A 178 -1.63 9.33 -13.18
CA GLY A 178 -1.59 10.07 -11.92
C GLY A 178 -0.19 10.38 -11.40
N PHE A 179 0.84 10.15 -12.21
CA PHE A 179 2.20 10.57 -11.92
C PHE A 179 2.34 12.08 -12.14
N TRP A 180 2.34 12.85 -11.04
CA TRP A 180 2.46 14.31 -11.09
C TRP A 180 3.91 14.80 -11.05
N HIS A 181 4.85 13.94 -10.63
CA HIS A 181 6.27 14.24 -10.58
C HIS A 181 7.07 13.10 -11.20
N ILE A 182 7.98 13.47 -12.10
CA ILE A 182 8.89 12.56 -12.79
C ILE A 182 10.21 13.31 -12.94
N ASP A 183 11.27 12.80 -12.31
CA ASP A 183 12.61 13.37 -12.43
C ASP A 183 13.13 13.34 -13.87
N GLU A 184 13.93 14.33 -14.25
CA GLU A 184 14.44 14.46 -15.62
C GLU A 184 15.34 13.29 -16.02
N ASP A 185 16.13 12.76 -15.08
CA ASP A 185 17.04 11.63 -15.34
C ASP A 185 16.24 10.37 -15.73
N HIS A 186 15.08 10.14 -15.12
CA HIS A 186 14.19 9.04 -15.49
C HIS A 186 13.62 9.23 -16.91
N GLN A 187 13.30 10.48 -17.29
CA GLN A 187 12.80 10.78 -18.64
C GLN A 187 13.87 10.53 -19.69
N ARG A 188 15.09 11.03 -19.46
CA ARG A 188 16.22 10.88 -20.36
C ARG A 188 16.62 9.41 -20.54
N TYR A 189 16.60 8.63 -19.46
CA TYR A 189 16.85 7.19 -19.51
C TYR A 189 15.86 6.43 -20.41
N LEU A 190 14.56 6.69 -20.22
CA LEU A 190 13.51 5.99 -20.95
C LEU A 190 13.43 6.42 -22.42
N ARG A 191 13.80 7.67 -22.74
CA ARG A 191 13.96 8.16 -24.13
C ARG A 191 15.24 7.66 -24.80
N GLY A 192 16.19 7.12 -24.03
CA GLY A 192 17.49 6.67 -24.52
C GLY A 192 18.53 7.78 -24.69
N GLU A 193 18.28 8.98 -24.13
CA GLU A 193 19.25 10.09 -24.07
C GLU A 193 20.35 9.81 -23.04
N GLN A 194 20.01 9.07 -21.98
CA GLN A 194 20.92 8.60 -20.93
C GLN A 194 20.82 7.08 -20.78
N SER A 195 21.89 6.46 -20.29
CA SER A 195 21.98 5.01 -20.03
C SER A 195 21.67 4.61 -18.59
N TRP A 196 21.45 5.56 -17.67
CA TRP A 196 21.10 5.31 -16.27
C TRP A 196 19.89 6.11 -15.85
N TYR A 197 19.15 5.58 -14.88
CA TYR A 197 18.01 6.27 -14.27
C TYR A 197 18.26 6.70 -12.82
N LYS A 198 19.14 6.01 -12.08
CA LYS A 198 19.46 6.40 -10.70
C LYS A 198 20.94 6.23 -10.37
N LEU A 199 21.40 7.10 -9.48
CA LEU A 199 22.68 7.00 -8.78
C LEU A 199 22.39 6.53 -7.35
N SER A 200 22.82 5.30 -7.02
CA SER A 200 22.61 4.76 -5.67
C SER A 200 23.46 5.55 -4.67
N PRO A 201 22.86 6.17 -3.63
CA PRO A 201 23.62 6.90 -2.63
C PRO A 201 24.47 5.99 -1.74
N LEU A 202 24.07 4.73 -1.58
CA LEU A 202 24.78 3.75 -0.75
C LEU A 202 25.98 3.16 -1.49
N ASP A 203 25.77 2.73 -2.74
CA ASP A 203 26.83 2.05 -3.50
C ASP A 203 27.68 3.03 -4.33
N ASN A 204 27.19 4.26 -4.52
CA ASN A 204 27.75 5.26 -5.41
C ASN A 204 27.88 4.77 -6.89
N LEU A 205 26.99 3.87 -7.31
CA LEU A 205 26.94 3.26 -8.65
C LEU A 205 25.71 3.71 -9.44
N PHE A 206 25.83 3.70 -10.76
CA PHE A 206 24.73 3.96 -11.69
C PHE A 206 23.97 2.66 -12.01
N TYR A 207 22.63 2.74 -11.98
CA TYR A 207 21.73 1.65 -12.39
C TYR A 207 21.06 1.97 -13.74
N PRO A 208 20.80 0.96 -14.60
CA PRO A 208 21.04 -0.47 -14.41
C PRO A 208 22.53 -0.86 -14.48
N LEU A 209 22.89 -1.96 -13.81
CA LEU A 209 24.29 -2.40 -13.67
C LEU A 209 24.92 -2.81 -15.01
N GLU A 210 24.12 -3.39 -15.91
CA GLU A 210 24.55 -3.92 -17.22
C GLU A 210 24.96 -2.80 -18.19
N GLU A 211 24.19 -1.72 -18.23
CA GLU A 211 24.34 -0.66 -19.23
C GLU A 211 25.46 0.34 -18.86
N ASN A 212 25.91 0.35 -17.61
CA ASN A 212 26.89 1.31 -17.10
C ASN A 212 28.13 0.69 -16.44
N VAL A 213 28.51 -0.52 -16.83
CA VAL A 213 29.76 -1.16 -16.37
C VAL A 213 30.97 -0.23 -16.57
N ALA A 214 31.06 0.45 -17.71
CA ALA A 214 32.17 1.37 -18.01
C ALA A 214 32.21 2.60 -17.08
N LEU A 215 31.07 3.26 -16.84
CA LEU A 215 30.98 4.41 -15.93
C LEU A 215 31.22 3.98 -14.46
N ASN A 216 30.72 2.80 -14.09
CA ASN A 216 30.88 2.25 -12.75
C ASN A 216 32.32 1.82 -12.45
N GLN A 217 33.06 1.30 -13.44
CA GLN A 217 34.49 0.98 -13.29
C GLN A 217 35.33 2.23 -13.04
N GLY A 218 35.09 3.31 -13.81
CA GLY A 218 35.79 4.58 -13.61
C GLY A 218 35.54 5.21 -12.23
N ARG A 219 34.35 4.98 -11.65
CA ARG A 219 33.97 5.55 -10.35
C ARG A 219 34.46 4.73 -9.16
N ARG A 220 34.49 3.39 -9.26
CA ARG A 220 35.15 2.52 -8.27
C ARG A 220 36.66 2.79 -8.19
N ALA A 221 37.29 3.11 -9.33
CA ALA A 221 38.71 3.46 -9.37
C ALA A 221 39.03 4.78 -8.63
N LEU A 222 38.04 5.65 -8.40
CA LEU A 222 38.20 6.92 -7.66
C LEU A 222 37.95 6.79 -6.14
N SER A 223 37.74 5.58 -5.61
CA SER A 223 37.58 5.33 -4.18
C SER A 223 38.67 4.39 -3.64
N PRO A 224 39.86 4.94 -3.34
CA PRO A 224 40.53 4.53 -2.10
C PRO A 224 41.22 5.63 -1.27
N GLU A 225 41.22 6.93 -1.63
CA GLU A 225 42.12 7.90 -0.96
C GLU A 225 41.50 9.19 -0.40
N ARG A 226 40.19 9.42 -0.51
CA ARG A 226 39.61 10.70 -0.05
C ARG A 226 39.15 10.75 1.40
N ALA A 227 39.37 9.68 2.18
CA ALA A 227 39.07 9.64 3.62
C ALA A 227 40.29 9.92 4.51
N ALA A 228 41.50 10.09 3.94
CA ALA A 228 42.75 10.23 4.71
C ALA A 228 43.45 11.59 4.54
N ALA A 229 42.76 12.62 4.04
CA ALA A 229 43.35 13.93 3.82
C ALA A 229 42.40 15.08 4.20
N SER A 230 41.99 15.10 5.47
CA SER A 230 41.53 16.34 6.12
C SER A 230 41.78 16.29 7.63
N SER A 231 43.05 16.16 8.00
CA SER A 231 43.53 16.49 9.35
C SER A 231 44.95 17.04 9.24
N ALA A 232 45.16 18.22 9.85
CA ALA A 232 46.34 19.10 9.80
C ALA A 232 46.44 19.95 8.52
N GLY A 233 46.33 21.26 8.51
CA GLY A 233 46.30 22.26 9.57
C GLY A 233 46.80 23.56 8.93
N ASP A 234 46.12 24.69 9.13
CA ASP A 234 46.81 25.98 9.18
C ASP A 234 45.92 27.03 9.87
N GLU A 235 46.49 27.64 10.91
CA GLU A 235 45.95 28.76 11.66
C GLU A 235 46.25 30.08 10.91
N ALA A 236 45.32 31.05 10.97
CA ALA A 236 45.63 32.45 11.31
C ALA A 236 44.37 33.36 11.29
N SER A 237 43.87 33.65 12.49
CA SER A 237 43.61 34.99 13.05
C SER A 237 42.81 36.06 12.27
N SER A 238 41.68 36.52 12.82
CA SER A 238 41.66 37.71 13.72
C SER A 238 40.26 38.28 14.07
N SER A 239 40.05 38.52 15.38
CA SER A 239 39.27 39.61 16.05
C SER A 239 37.73 39.66 15.91
N SER A 240 36.89 39.95 16.92
CA SER A 240 37.05 40.40 18.32
C SER A 240 35.69 40.39 19.09
N SER A 241 35.77 40.40 20.44
CA SER A 241 34.80 40.96 21.43
C SER A 241 33.56 40.13 21.79
N ALA A 242 33.02 40.06 23.03
CA ALA A 242 33.37 40.52 24.37
C ALA A 242 32.35 39.92 25.39
N VAL A 243 32.87 39.36 26.50
CA VAL A 243 32.38 39.35 27.91
C VAL A 243 30.88 39.09 28.24
N GLN A 244 30.57 38.03 28.99
CA GLN A 244 30.04 38.08 30.38
C GLN A 244 29.85 36.70 31.04
N SER A 245 29.88 36.75 32.37
CA SER A 245 30.17 35.76 33.41
C SER A 245 28.94 35.09 34.06
N GLU A 246 29.22 33.97 34.75
CA GLU A 246 28.61 33.39 35.98
C GLU A 246 28.29 31.89 35.81
N GLU A 247 29.12 30.97 36.30
CA GLU A 247 29.22 30.43 37.68
C GLU A 247 28.20 29.29 37.94
N GLY A 248 28.71 28.07 38.16
CA GLY A 248 27.89 26.87 38.41
C GLY A 248 28.70 25.58 38.36
N THR A 249 29.33 25.23 39.48
CA THR A 249 30.09 24.00 39.74
C THR A 249 29.25 22.73 39.57
N ASN A 250 29.77 21.72 38.86
CA ASN A 250 29.79 20.33 39.34
C ASN A 250 30.77 19.46 38.55
N ALA A 251 31.64 18.79 39.30
CA ALA A 251 32.59 17.80 38.85
C ALA A 251 31.91 16.46 38.55
N LEU A 252 32.45 15.72 37.58
CA LEU A 252 32.69 14.25 37.54
C LEU A 252 32.40 13.67 36.16
N GLY A 253 33.36 12.88 35.67
CA GLY A 253 33.12 11.86 34.65
C GLY A 253 33.76 12.18 33.30
N ALA A 254 35.06 11.90 33.18
CA ALA A 254 35.66 11.62 31.88
C ALA A 254 35.00 10.35 31.33
N GLU A 255 34.08 10.50 30.37
CA GLU A 255 33.64 9.37 29.56
C GLU A 255 34.78 9.05 28.60
N ALA A 256 35.60 8.08 29.01
CA ALA A 256 36.45 7.37 28.08
C ALA A 256 35.53 6.78 27.00
N GLU A 257 35.85 7.05 25.72
CA GLU A 257 35.25 6.37 24.59
C GLU A 257 35.44 4.86 24.79
N VAL A 258 34.41 4.20 25.31
CA VAL A 258 34.36 2.74 25.40
C VAL A 258 34.29 2.28 23.95
N SER A 259 35.31 1.55 23.53
CA SER A 259 35.36 1.06 22.16
C SER A 259 34.18 0.12 21.94
N VAL A 260 33.61 0.12 20.73
CA VAL A 260 32.44 -0.73 20.39
C VAL A 260 32.70 -2.20 20.74
N ASP A 261 33.96 -2.63 20.70
CA ASP A 261 34.39 -3.98 21.08
C ASP A 261 34.25 -4.27 22.59
N ASP A 262 34.43 -3.28 23.46
CA ASP A 262 34.23 -3.42 24.91
C ASP A 262 32.73 -3.50 25.27
N GLU A 263 31.89 -2.82 24.50
CA GLU A 263 30.43 -2.85 24.66
C GLU A 263 29.85 -4.19 24.15
N ILE A 264 30.43 -4.76 23.09
CA ILE A 264 30.11 -6.12 22.61
C ILE A 264 30.50 -7.16 23.66
N ALA A 265 31.71 -7.08 24.23
CA ALA A 265 32.15 -8.03 25.25
C ALA A 265 31.24 -8.02 26.50
N ARG A 266 30.77 -6.83 26.90
CA ARG A 266 29.84 -6.68 28.02
C ARG A 266 28.47 -7.29 27.73
N LEU A 267 27.95 -7.11 26.51
CA LEU A 267 26.66 -7.67 26.09
C LEU A 267 26.72 -9.20 25.93
N GLU A 268 27.86 -9.74 25.51
CA GLU A 268 28.09 -11.20 25.45
C GLU A 268 28.14 -11.83 26.86
N GLU A 269 28.76 -11.16 27.83
CA GLU A 269 28.73 -11.62 29.24
C GLU A 269 27.33 -11.55 29.84
N GLU A 270 26.54 -10.52 29.52
CA GLU A 270 25.16 -10.37 30.00
C GLU A 270 24.24 -11.46 29.41
N LEU A 271 24.40 -11.79 28.12
CA LEU A 271 23.69 -12.91 27.49
C LEU A 271 24.07 -14.27 28.11
N ALA A 272 25.35 -14.50 28.38
CA ALA A 272 25.83 -15.72 29.03
C ALA A 272 25.30 -15.87 30.47
N ALA A 273 25.11 -14.76 31.19
CA ALA A 273 24.48 -14.75 32.51
C ALA A 273 22.99 -15.10 32.43
N LEU A 274 22.27 -14.56 31.45
CA LEU A 274 20.84 -14.81 31.25
C LEU A 274 20.54 -16.26 30.80
N GLU A 275 21.39 -16.87 29.98
CA GLU A 275 21.27 -18.30 29.63
C GLU A 275 21.45 -19.21 30.84
N LYS A 276 22.29 -18.80 31.80
CA LYS A 276 22.52 -19.55 33.04
C LYS A 276 21.34 -19.48 34.00
N GLU A 277 20.61 -18.36 34.00
CA GLU A 277 19.36 -18.22 34.78
C GLU A 277 18.16 -18.91 34.10
N GLY A 278 18.10 -18.93 32.77
CA GLY A 278 17.04 -19.61 32.00
C GLY A 278 17.07 -21.15 32.06
N GLY A 279 18.18 -21.75 32.49
CA GLY A 279 18.39 -23.20 32.51
C GLY A 279 17.83 -23.97 33.73
N THR A 280 17.21 -23.30 34.71
CA THR A 280 16.71 -23.94 35.96
C THR A 280 15.19 -23.93 36.11
N GLY A 281 14.45 -23.89 34.99
CA GLY A 281 13.04 -23.50 35.00
C GLY A 281 12.00 -24.41 34.36
N THR A 282 12.27 -25.65 33.92
CA THR A 282 11.18 -26.61 33.59
C THR A 282 11.68 -28.06 33.61
N GLY A 283 11.38 -28.78 34.70
CA GLY A 283 11.68 -30.20 34.81
C GLY A 283 11.31 -30.84 36.15
N SER A 284 10.05 -30.73 36.59
CA SER A 284 9.35 -31.75 37.41
C SER A 284 7.92 -31.28 37.74
N GLY A 285 6.92 -32.10 37.42
CA GLY A 285 5.50 -31.86 37.69
C GLY A 285 4.61 -32.59 36.69
#